data_AF-A0A949JDL2-F1
#
_entry.id   AF-A0A949JDL2-F1
#
_cell.length_a   1.000
_cell.length_b   1.000
_cell.length_c   1.000
_cell.angle_alpha   90.00
_cell.angle_beta   90.00
_cell.angle_gamma   90.00
#
_symmetry.space_group_name_H-M   'P 1'
#
loop_
_entity.id
_entity.type
_entity.pdbx_description
1 polymer ?
#
loop_
_entity_poly.entity_id
_entity_poly.type
_entity_poly.pdbx_seq_one_letter_code
_entity_poly.pdbx_strand_id
1 'polypeptide(L)'
;MTDVSEERRGSFLGVVERHWEKSGFEITGANSDREMPSIYAKTDQGYRLTLNIGYRGQAFFTIVSPCVRVSKLDPKLSKTNGPNFSGREIPRPPNFQDEFWAK
;
A
#
# COMPACT_ATOMS: atom_id res chain seq x y z
N MET A 1 15.42 7.34 -3.96
CA MET A 1 14.29 7.69 -3.09
C MET A 1 14.07 9.18 -3.23
N THR A 2 12.86 9.63 -3.53
CA THR A 2 12.58 11.06 -3.72
C THR A 2 12.39 11.72 -2.36
N ASP A 3 13.23 12.70 -2.04
CA ASP A 3 13.14 13.52 -0.84
C ASP A 3 12.56 14.90 -1.20
N VAL A 4 11.39 15.20 -0.66
CA VAL A 4 10.68 16.46 -0.89
C VAL A 4 10.94 17.41 0.27
N SER A 5 11.61 18.54 -0.04
CA SER A 5 11.87 19.60 0.94
C SER A 5 10.57 20.09 1.57
N GLU A 6 10.64 20.46 2.84
CA GLU A 6 9.47 20.81 3.64
C GLU A 6 8.60 21.89 2.98
N GLU A 7 9.22 22.91 2.41
CA GLU A 7 8.56 24.03 1.73
C GLU A 7 7.84 23.62 0.44
N ARG A 8 8.23 22.48 -0.14
CA ARG A 8 7.69 21.98 -1.41
C ARG A 8 6.64 20.89 -1.25
N ARG A 9 6.46 20.32 -0.05
CA ARG A 9 5.54 19.19 0.18
C ARG A 9 4.10 19.51 -0.24
N GLY A 10 3.56 20.63 0.22
CA GLY A 10 2.21 21.05 -0.16
C GLY A 10 2.07 21.30 -1.67
N SER A 11 3.06 21.95 -2.29
CA SER A 11 3.07 22.19 -3.74
C SER A 11 3.11 20.90 -4.54
N PHE A 12 3.91 19.92 -4.09
CA PHE A 12 4.00 18.60 -4.71
C PHE A 12 2.66 17.86 -4.65
N LEU A 13 2.00 17.81 -3.49
CA LEU A 13 0.68 17.21 -3.36
C LEU A 13 -0.35 17.91 -4.26
N GLY A 14 -0.36 19.25 -4.29
CA GLY A 14 -1.29 19.99 -5.13
C GLY A 14 -1.12 19.74 -6.64
N VAL A 15 0.11 19.47 -7.12
CA VAL A 15 0.32 19.07 -8.52
C VAL A 15 -0.36 17.74 -8.82
N VAL A 16 -0.24 16.78 -7.90
CA VAL A 16 -0.84 15.44 -8.06
C VAL A 16 -2.36 15.49 -7.91
N GLU A 17 -2.87 16.22 -6.93
CA GLU A 17 -4.30 16.46 -6.73
C GLU A 17 -4.96 16.97 -8.02
N ARG A 18 -4.43 18.05 -8.61
CA ARG A 18 -4.93 18.59 -9.89
C ARG A 18 -4.83 17.60 -11.04
N HIS A 19 -3.83 16.72 -11.04
CA HIS A 19 -3.71 15.68 -12.06
C HIS A 19 -4.78 14.60 -11.90
N TRP A 20 -5.06 14.18 -10.66
CA TRP A 20 -6.12 13.23 -10.34
C TRP A 20 -7.51 13.79 -10.67
N GLU A 21 -7.81 15.03 -10.29
CA GLU A 21 -9.06 15.70 -10.66
C GLU A 21 -9.26 15.74 -12.17
N LYS A 22 -8.22 16.13 -12.93
CA LYS A 22 -8.25 16.13 -14.40
C LYS A 22 -8.41 14.73 -15.01
N SER A 23 -8.02 13.69 -14.28
CA SER A 23 -8.16 12.29 -14.68
C SER A 23 -9.51 11.69 -14.26
N GLY A 24 -10.41 12.49 -13.67
CA GLY A 24 -11.74 12.05 -13.24
C GLY A 24 -11.76 11.32 -11.90
N PHE A 25 -10.69 11.44 -11.10
CA PHE A 25 -10.66 10.83 -9.76
C PHE A 25 -11.33 11.79 -8.78
N GLU A 26 -12.03 11.22 -7.80
CA GLU A 26 -12.67 11.96 -6.72
C GLU A 26 -11.67 12.17 -5.58
N ILE A 27 -11.36 13.42 -5.22
CA ILE A 27 -10.57 13.72 -4.01
C ILE A 27 -11.47 13.50 -2.79
N THR A 28 -11.10 12.55 -1.94
CA THR A 28 -11.91 12.16 -0.77
C THR A 28 -11.46 12.84 0.52
N GLY A 29 -10.31 13.53 0.50
CA GLY A 29 -9.82 14.31 1.64
C GLY A 29 -8.31 14.58 1.56
N ALA A 30 -7.82 15.33 2.55
CA ALA A 30 -6.41 15.65 2.71
C ALA A 30 -6.02 15.73 4.20
N ASN A 31 -4.76 15.42 4.51
CA ASN A 31 -4.12 15.74 5.78
C ASN A 31 -3.16 16.92 5.56
N SER A 32 -3.40 18.02 6.27
CA SER A 32 -2.60 19.24 6.16
C SER A 32 -1.44 19.32 7.15
N ASP A 33 -1.00 18.19 7.71
CA ASP A 33 0.17 18.14 8.59
C ASP A 33 1.39 18.74 7.88
N ARG A 34 2.19 19.53 8.59
CA ARG A 34 3.33 20.25 8.00
C ARG A 34 4.45 19.29 7.60
N GLU A 35 4.69 18.25 8.39
CA GLU A 35 5.79 17.32 8.17
C GLU A 35 5.37 16.14 7.29
N MET A 36 4.19 15.58 7.57
CA MET A 36 3.66 14.38 6.92
C MET A 36 2.31 14.63 6.24
N PRO A 37 2.22 15.61 5.31
CA PRO A 37 0.97 15.88 4.61
C PRO A 37 0.58 14.72 3.68
N SER A 38 -0.71 14.60 3.38
CA SER A 38 -1.25 13.59 2.47
C SER A 38 -2.50 14.06 1.72
N ILE A 39 -2.77 13.42 0.59
CA ILE A 39 -4.02 13.53 -0.16
C ILE A 39 -4.58 12.14 -0.45
N TYR A 40 -5.91 12.04 -0.48
CA TYR A 40 -6.64 10.81 -0.69
C TYR A 40 -7.58 10.97 -1.87
N ALA A 41 -7.63 9.96 -2.73
CA ALA A 41 -8.53 9.96 -3.88
C ALA A 41 -9.14 8.59 -4.14
N LYS A 42 -10.19 8.58 -4.96
CA LYS A 42 -10.90 7.39 -5.39
C LYS A 42 -11.13 7.41 -6.89
N THR A 43 -10.97 6.28 -7.56
CA THR A 43 -11.36 6.13 -8.97
C THR A 43 -12.83 5.73 -9.10
N ASP A 44 -13.39 5.93 -10.29
CA ASP A 44 -14.71 5.41 -10.70
C ASP A 44 -14.83 3.88 -10.49
N GLN A 45 -13.74 3.14 -10.74
CA GLN A 45 -13.65 1.70 -10.53
C GLN A 45 -13.50 1.30 -9.04
N GLY A 46 -13.49 2.26 -8.12
CA GLY A 46 -13.46 2.01 -6.67
C GLY A 46 -12.08 1.75 -6.08
N TYR A 47 -11.00 2.01 -6.81
CA TYR A 47 -9.66 2.00 -6.25
C TYR A 47 -9.48 3.22 -5.33
N ARG A 48 -8.82 3.03 -4.20
CA ARG A 48 -8.47 4.13 -3.28
C ARG A 48 -6.99 4.40 -3.36
N LEU A 49 -6.63 5.67 -3.56
CA LEU A 49 -5.27 6.13 -3.69
C LEU A 49 -4.90 7.00 -2.49
N THR A 50 -3.68 6.84 -2.02
CA THR A 50 -3.07 7.71 -1.02
C THR A 50 -1.71 8.15 -1.55
N LEU A 51 -1.47 9.46 -1.54
CA LEU A 51 -0.14 10.04 -1.66
C LEU A 51 0.17 10.75 -0.35
N ASN A 52 1.26 10.37 0.32
CA ASN A 52 1.70 11.04 1.52
C ASN A 52 3.21 11.29 1.50
N ILE A 53 3.62 12.33 2.21
CA ILE A 53 5.01 12.51 2.57
C ILE A 53 5.23 11.87 3.94
N GLY A 54 6.24 11.03 4.04
CA GLY A 54 6.66 10.35 5.27
C GLY A 54 7.96 10.92 5.83
N TYR A 55 8.63 10.11 6.64
CA TYR A 55 9.87 10.48 7.33
C TYR A 55 10.91 11.09 6.38
N ARG A 56 11.42 12.28 6.71
CA ARG A 56 12.41 13.04 5.93
C ARG A 56 12.01 13.20 4.45
N GLY A 57 10.79 13.67 4.20
CA GLY A 57 10.37 14.09 2.85
C GLY A 57 10.09 12.95 1.86
N GLN A 58 10.11 11.69 2.29
CA GLN A 58 9.88 10.54 1.43
C GLN A 58 8.45 10.49 0.90
N ALA A 59 8.27 10.47 -0.43
CA ALA A 59 6.95 10.28 -1.02
C ALA A 59 6.55 8.80 -1.05
N PHE A 60 5.38 8.48 -0.51
CA PHE A 60 4.75 7.17 -0.58
C PHE A 60 3.47 7.26 -1.39
N PHE A 61 3.32 6.34 -2.34
CA PHE A 61 2.12 6.22 -3.16
C PHE A 61 1.54 4.82 -2.97
N THR A 62 0.31 4.75 -2.47
CA THR A 62 -0.38 3.49 -2.17
C THR A 62 -1.68 3.43 -2.94
N ILE A 63 -1.97 2.26 -3.52
CA ILE A 63 -3.24 1.97 -4.17
C ILE A 63 -3.86 0.76 -3.48
N VAL A 64 -5.10 0.91 -3.03
CA VAL A 64 -5.91 -0.19 -2.49
C VAL A 64 -6.98 -0.54 -3.52
N SER A 65 -6.97 -1.79 -3.96
CA SER A 65 -7.99 -2.28 -4.88
C SER A 65 -9.37 -2.33 -4.21
N PRO A 66 -10.47 -2.17 -4.97
CA PRO A 66 -11.79 -2.54 -4.50
C PRO A 66 -11.85 -4.03 -4.16
N CYS A 67 -12.94 -4.47 -3.54
CA CYS A 67 -13.20 -5.89 -3.36
C CYS A 67 -13.27 -6.57 -4.73
N VAL A 68 -12.31 -7.46 -5.02
CA VAL A 68 -12.28 -8.25 -6.25
C VAL A 68 -12.91 -9.62 -6.00
N ARG A 69 -13.60 -10.16 -7.02
CA ARG A 69 -14.11 -11.53 -6.97
C ARG A 69 -12.92 -12.51 -6.98
N VAL A 70 -12.98 -13.54 -6.12
CA VAL A 70 -11.98 -14.62 -6.13
C VAL A 70 -11.95 -15.25 -7.52
N SER A 71 -10.78 -15.24 -8.15
CA SER A 71 -10.56 -15.95 -9.41
C SER A 71 -10.38 -17.44 -9.13
N LYS A 72 -11.03 -18.28 -9.93
CA LYS A 72 -10.79 -19.72 -9.90
C LYS A 72 -9.41 -19.95 -10.54
N LEU A 73 -8.41 -20.17 -9.71
CA LEU A 73 -7.11 -20.62 -10.18
C LEU A 73 -7.22 -22.07 -10.61
N ASP A 74 -6.67 -22.39 -11.78
CA ASP A 74 -6.46 -23.80 -12.12
C ASP A 74 -5.53 -24.43 -11.08
N PRO A 75 -5.80 -25.68 -10.68
CA PRO A 75 -4.93 -26.36 -9.73
C PRO A 75 -3.51 -26.39 -10.28
N LYS A 76 -2.54 -26.05 -9.44
CA LYS A 76 -1.12 -26.14 -9.82
C LYS A 76 -0.82 -27.58 -10.23
N LEU A 77 -0.46 -27.77 -11.50
CA LEU A 77 -0.02 -29.07 -12.04
C LEU A 77 1.35 -29.48 -11.50
N SER A 78 2.11 -28.53 -10.94
CA SER A 78 3.41 -28.78 -10.34
C SER A 78 3.30 -29.51 -9.01
N LYS A 79 4.03 -30.62 -8.87
CA LYS A 79 4.24 -31.26 -7.56
C LYS A 79 5.04 -30.33 -6.65
N THR A 80 4.63 -30.16 -5.40
CA THR A 80 5.41 -29.44 -4.40
C THR A 80 6.72 -30.18 -4.15
N ASN A 81 7.86 -29.49 -4.22
CA ASN A 81 9.18 -30.05 -3.86
C ASN A 81 9.40 -30.16 -2.34
N GLY A 82 8.32 -30.18 -1.56
CA GLY A 82 8.32 -30.18 -0.10
C GLY A 82 6.98 -30.65 0.44
N PRO A 83 6.83 -30.76 1.77
CA PRO A 83 5.60 -31.22 2.38
C PRO A 83 4.40 -30.37 1.96
N ASN A 84 3.34 -31.01 1.46
CA ASN A 84 2.10 -30.35 1.09
C ASN A 84 1.15 -30.34 2.30
N PHE A 85 0.92 -29.16 2.88
CA PHE A 85 0.01 -28.96 4.02
C PHE A 85 -1.39 -28.47 3.59
N SER A 86 -1.73 -28.51 2.30
CA SER A 86 -3.07 -28.10 1.83
C SER A 86 -4.16 -28.93 2.52
N GLY A 87 -5.07 -28.26 3.22
CA GLY A 87 -6.17 -28.91 3.95
C GLY A 87 -5.75 -29.67 5.22
N ARG A 88 -4.52 -29.50 5.70
CA ARG A 88 -3.98 -30.12 6.92
C ARG A 88 -3.59 -29.04 7.92
N GLU A 89 -3.44 -29.43 9.19
CA GLU A 89 -2.85 -28.54 10.20
C GLU A 89 -1.40 -28.24 9.82
N ILE A 90 -1.08 -26.95 9.67
CA ILE A 90 0.28 -26.50 9.40
C ILE A 90 1.08 -26.67 10.69
N PRO A 91 2.23 -27.39 10.68
CA PRO A 91 3.03 -27.54 11.89
C PRO A 91 3.43 -26.16 12.38
N ARG A 92 2.97 -25.80 13.59
CA ARG A 92 3.49 -24.62 14.28
C ARG A 92 4.97 -24.88 14.54
N PRO A 93 5.88 -23.96 14.17
CA PRO A 93 7.23 -24.02 14.68
C PRO A 93 7.17 -24.20 16.21
N PRO A 94 8.03 -25.02 16.83
CA PRO A 94 8.21 -24.93 18.27
C PRO A 94 8.48 -23.46 18.62
N ASN A 95 8.04 -23.01 19.80
CA ASN A 95 8.27 -21.63 20.29
C ASN A 95 9.78 -21.33 20.29
N PHE A 96 10.29 -20.91 19.14
CA PHE A 96 11.67 -20.48 18.95
C PHE A 96 11.61 -18.97 19.05
N GLN A 97 11.92 -18.46 20.25
CA GLN A 97 12.25 -17.06 20.39
C GLN A 97 13.62 -16.85 19.77
N ASP A 98 13.66 -16.08 18.70
CA ASP A 98 14.91 -15.62 18.11
C ASP A 98 15.54 -14.59 19.05
N GLU A 99 16.66 -14.95 19.69
CA GLU A 99 17.36 -14.07 20.63
C GLU A 99 17.87 -12.77 19.97
N PHE A 100 18.06 -12.75 18.66
CA PHE A 100 18.50 -11.54 17.94
C PHE A 100 17.38 -10.50 17.87
N TRP A 101 16.13 -10.92 17.65
CA TRP A 101 14.96 -10.04 17.55
C TRP A 101 14.20 -9.86 18.87
N ALA A 102 14.49 -10.68 19.89
CA ALA A 102 13.87 -10.62 21.21
C ALA A 102 14.57 -9.67 22.20
N LYS A 103 15.52 -8.85 21.73
CA LYS A 103 16.21 -7.80 22.51
C LYS A 103 15.71 -6.41 22.19
#